data_AF-A0AAD5AJS2-F1
#
_entry.id   AF-A0AAD5AJS2-F1
#
_cell.length_a   1.000
_cell.length_b   1.000
_cell.length_c   1.000
_cell.angle_alpha   90.00
_cell.angle_beta   90.00
_cell.angle_gamma   90.00
#
_symmetry.space_group_name_H-M   'P 1'
#
loop_
_entity.id
_entity.type
_entity.pdbx_description
1 polymer ?
#
loop_
_entity_poly.entity_id
_entity_poly.type
_entity_poly.pdbx_seq_one_letter_code
_entity_poly.pdbx_strand_id
1 'polypeptide(L)'
;ICDRRVSVRVKGKVYRTVVRPEMLYGLETVAFSKRQEEELEVAELKMLTTMDRIRNVFIRGTAHVGCFGDEVREVRLKWFGHVQRRDMGYISRRMLRMETPGRPRRRLMDVVREDMQVVGVKEADVKD
;
A
#
# COMPACT_ATOMS: atom_id res chain seq x y z
N ILE A 1 3.36 -6.45 -21.60
CA ILE A 1 4.29 -6.85 -20.52
C ILE A 1 4.65 -8.34 -20.59
N CYS A 2 3.70 -9.22 -20.94
CA CYS A 2 3.90 -10.68 -21.03
C CYS A 2 4.67 -11.17 -22.28
N ASP A 3 5.14 -10.27 -23.14
CA ASP A 3 5.91 -10.65 -24.34
C ASP A 3 7.31 -11.12 -23.92
N ARG A 4 7.72 -12.30 -24.40
CA ARG A 4 9.05 -12.88 -24.13
C ARG A 4 10.20 -12.06 -24.74
N ARG A 5 9.93 -11.25 -25.77
CA ARG A 5 10.92 -10.40 -26.45
C ARG A 5 11.36 -9.20 -25.60
N VAL A 6 10.56 -8.81 -24.62
CA VAL A 6 10.89 -7.70 -23.72
C VAL A 6 11.83 -8.19 -22.63
N SER A 7 12.95 -7.48 -22.43
CA SER A 7 13.92 -7.86 -21.39
C SER A 7 13.34 -7.73 -19.98
N VAL A 8 13.78 -8.60 -19.07
CA VAL A 8 13.39 -8.60 -17.65
C VAL A 8 13.60 -7.23 -17.00
N ARG A 9 14.68 -6.52 -17.36
CA ARG A 9 14.97 -5.18 -16.83
C ARG A 9 13.91 -4.16 -17.22
N VAL A 10 13.40 -4.19 -18.45
CA VAL A 10 12.33 -3.29 -18.90
C VAL A 10 11.01 -3.66 -18.22
N LYS A 11 10.71 -4.95 -18.10
CA LYS A 11 9.49 -5.41 -17.41
C LYS A 11 9.49 -5.05 -15.93
N GLY A 12 10.62 -5.20 -15.25
CA GLY A 12 10.79 -4.77 -13.86
C GLY A 12 10.58 -3.26 -13.68
N LYS A 13 11.01 -2.44 -14.65
CA LYS A 13 10.70 -1.00 -14.66
C LYS A 13 9.20 -0.75 -14.81
N VAL A 14 8.56 -1.32 -15.83
CA VAL A 14 7.10 -1.16 -16.05
C VAL A 14 6.30 -1.63 -14.84
N TYR A 15 6.72 -2.74 -14.24
CA TYR A 15 6.11 -3.26 -13.03
C TYR A 15 6.15 -2.24 -11.89
N ARG A 16 7.35 -1.70 -11.60
CA ARG A 16 7.55 -0.71 -10.55
C ARG A 16 6.83 0.61 -10.81
N THR A 17 6.72 1.04 -12.07
CA THR A 17 6.20 2.38 -12.40
C THR A 17 4.72 2.41 -12.76
N VAL A 18 4.14 1.29 -13.17
CA VAL A 18 2.73 1.21 -13.63
C VAL A 18 1.97 0.18 -12.81
N VAL A 19 2.39 -1.09 -12.82
CA VAL A 19 1.58 -2.15 -12.19
C VAL A 19 1.44 -1.93 -10.68
N ARG A 20 2.54 -1.59 -10.02
CA ARG A 20 2.57 -1.47 -8.55
C ARG A 20 1.82 -0.24 -8.04
N PRO A 21 1.97 0.98 -8.59
CA PRO A 21 1.10 2.10 -8.26
C PRO A 21 -0.39 1.80 -8.48
N GLU A 22 -0.75 1.14 -9.58
CA GLU A 22 -2.14 0.74 -9.84
C GLU A 22 -2.66 -0.29 -8.82
N MET A 23 -1.82 -1.21 -8.35
CA MET A 23 -2.20 -2.14 -7.27
C MET A 23 -2.36 -1.44 -5.92
N LEU A 24 -1.53 -0.43 -5.65
CA LEU A 24 -1.58 0.37 -4.42
C LEU A 24 -2.75 1.36 -4.42
N TYR A 25 -3.23 1.75 -5.60
CA TYR A 25 -4.34 2.66 -5.75
C TYR A 25 -5.58 2.16 -5.02
N GLY A 26 -6.08 2.97 -4.09
CA GLY A 26 -7.23 2.64 -3.24
C GLY A 26 -6.89 1.83 -1.98
N LEU A 27 -5.69 1.26 -1.86
CA LEU A 27 -5.28 0.58 -0.62
C LEU A 27 -4.98 1.56 0.52
N GLU A 28 -4.69 2.81 0.18
CA GLU A 28 -4.44 3.92 1.10
C GLU A 28 -5.65 4.30 1.97
N THR A 29 -6.88 3.99 1.52
CA THR A 29 -8.13 4.35 2.22
C THR A 29 -8.87 3.15 2.79
N VAL A 30 -8.26 1.96 2.80
CA VAL A 30 -8.92 0.70 3.21
C VAL A 30 -8.22 0.12 4.43
N ALA A 31 -9.02 -0.40 5.36
CA ALA A 31 -8.52 -1.13 6.52
C ALA A 31 -8.20 -2.58 6.13
N PHE A 32 -6.91 -2.91 5.95
CA PHE A 32 -6.48 -4.28 5.69
C PHE A 32 -6.28 -5.09 6.96
N SER A 33 -6.59 -6.38 6.89
CA SER A 33 -6.08 -7.39 7.82
C SER A 33 -4.71 -7.90 7.37
N LYS A 34 -3.91 -8.41 8.31
CA LYS A 34 -2.61 -9.03 7.99
C LYS A 34 -2.73 -10.14 6.95
N ARG A 35 -3.82 -10.93 7.02
CA ARG A 35 -4.11 -11.98 6.04
C ARG A 35 -4.29 -11.42 4.63
N GLN A 36 -4.98 -10.30 4.49
CA GLN A 36 -5.18 -9.66 3.17
C GLN A 36 -3.89 -9.07 2.62
N GLU A 37 -3.03 -8.54 3.47
CA GLU A 37 -1.70 -8.06 3.10
C GLU A 37 -0.82 -9.20 2.55
N GLU A 38 -0.83 -10.36 3.23
CA GLU A 38 -0.15 -11.58 2.76
C GLU A 38 -0.76 -12.10 1.44
N GLU A 39 -2.10 -12.12 1.32
CA GLU A 39 -2.79 -12.52 0.08
C GLU A 39 -2.42 -11.59 -1.10
N LEU A 40 -2.29 -10.28 -0.86
CA LEU A 40 -1.86 -9.31 -1.86
C LEU A 40 -0.39 -9.49 -2.25
N GLU A 41 0.50 -9.74 -1.28
CA GLU A 41 1.92 -10.05 -1.56
C GLU A 41 2.03 -11.34 -2.40
N VAL A 42 1.24 -12.36 -2.09
CA VAL A 42 1.20 -13.61 -2.89
C VAL A 42 0.65 -13.34 -4.28
N ALA A 43 -0.43 -12.57 -4.42
CA ALA A 43 -0.99 -12.20 -5.71
C ALA A 43 0.04 -11.44 -6.56
N GLU A 44 0.76 -10.52 -5.93
CA GLU A 44 1.83 -9.73 -6.52
C GLU A 44 2.93 -10.62 -7.11
N LEU A 45 3.49 -11.50 -6.28
CA LEU A 45 4.53 -12.44 -6.67
C LEU A 45 4.01 -13.41 -7.74
N LYS A 46 2.74 -13.82 -7.68
CA LYS A 46 2.12 -14.68 -8.68
C LYS A 46 1.97 -13.98 -10.03
N MET A 47 1.60 -12.70 -10.06
CA MET A 47 1.57 -11.91 -11.29
C MET A 47 2.96 -11.83 -11.92
N LEU A 48 3.98 -11.48 -11.14
CA LEU A 48 5.37 -11.40 -11.61
C LEU A 48 5.92 -12.74 -12.13
N THR A 49 5.71 -13.82 -11.39
CA THR A 49 6.18 -15.16 -11.77
C THR A 49 5.43 -15.73 -12.98
N THR A 50 4.13 -15.42 -13.14
CA THR A 50 3.34 -15.87 -14.29
C THR A 50 3.72 -15.12 -15.57
N MET A 51 3.95 -13.81 -15.49
CA MET A 51 4.29 -12.99 -16.65
C MET A 51 5.65 -13.35 -17.25
N ASP A 52 6.63 -13.67 -16.41
CA ASP A 52 8.02 -13.79 -16.85
C ASP A 52 8.67 -15.16 -16.62
N ARG A 53 7.97 -16.10 -15.96
CA ARG A 53 8.56 -17.36 -15.46
C ARG A 53 9.86 -17.13 -14.68
N ILE A 54 10.03 -15.93 -14.11
CA ILE A 54 11.16 -15.58 -13.27
C ILE A 54 11.00 -16.31 -11.94
N ARG A 55 12.08 -16.90 -11.42
CA ARG A 55 12.05 -17.55 -10.11
C ARG A 55 11.78 -16.50 -9.03
N ASN A 56 10.93 -16.83 -8.06
CA ASN A 56 10.62 -15.98 -6.90
C ASN A 56 11.86 -15.40 -6.19
N VAL A 57 12.95 -16.17 -6.18
CA VAL A 57 14.25 -15.78 -5.60
C VAL A 57 14.86 -14.55 -6.30
N PHE A 58 14.72 -14.44 -7.63
CA PHE A 58 15.21 -13.30 -8.38
C PHE A 58 14.35 -12.05 -8.17
N ILE A 59 13.05 -12.21 -7.95
CA ILE A 59 12.14 -11.09 -7.67
C ILE A 59 12.50 -10.45 -6.32
N ARG A 60 12.69 -11.27 -5.26
CA ARG A 60 13.07 -10.76 -3.93
C ARG A 60 14.52 -10.23 -3.84
N GLY A 61 15.44 -10.78 -4.64
CA GLY A 61 16.86 -10.42 -4.57
C GLY A 61 17.34 -9.35 -5.57
N THR A 62 16.65 -9.20 -6.72
CA THR A 62 17.09 -8.30 -7.81
C THR A 62 16.17 -7.09 -7.95
N ALA A 63 14.88 -7.28 -7.71
CA ALA A 63 13.96 -6.17 -7.67
C ALA A 63 14.14 -5.51 -6.30
N HIS A 64 14.68 -4.29 -6.27
CA HIS A 64 14.71 -3.40 -5.09
C HIS A 64 13.29 -2.97 -4.73
N VAL A 65 12.41 -3.94 -4.60
CA VAL A 65 10.99 -3.80 -4.45
C VAL A 65 10.77 -4.17 -3.00
N GLY A 66 10.50 -3.15 -2.18
CA GLY A 66 10.25 -3.34 -0.75
C GLY A 66 9.11 -4.32 -0.51
N CYS A 67 8.95 -4.77 0.74
CA CYS A 67 7.75 -5.55 1.09
C CYS A 67 6.50 -4.76 0.67
N PHE A 68 5.56 -5.42 0.00
CA PHE A 68 4.31 -4.79 -0.44
C PHE A 68 3.59 -4.10 0.73
N GLY A 69 3.61 -4.75 1.89
CA GLY A 69 3.09 -4.24 3.14
C GLY A 69 3.68 -2.91 3.61
N ASP A 70 5.00 -2.76 3.51
CA ASP A 70 5.69 -1.53 3.90
C ASP A 70 5.33 -0.36 2.98
N GLU A 71 5.14 -0.63 1.69
CA GLU A 71 4.74 0.39 0.71
C GLU A 71 3.27 0.79 0.88
N VAL A 72 2.38 -0.19 1.11
CA VAL A 72 0.98 0.08 1.48
C VAL A 72 0.91 0.96 2.74
N ARG A 73 1.73 0.66 3.75
CA ARG A 73 1.85 1.47 4.97
C ARG A 73 2.31 2.89 4.65
N GLU A 74 3.35 3.03 3.85
CA GLU A 74 3.90 4.34 3.45
C GLU A 74 2.85 5.18 2.71
N VAL A 75 2.16 4.62 1.72
CA VAL A 75 1.13 5.35 0.95
C VAL A 75 -0.05 5.73 1.85
N ARG A 76 -0.49 4.83 2.74
CA ARG A 76 -1.57 5.12 3.70
C ARG A 76 -1.20 6.24 4.66
N LEU A 77 0.02 6.25 5.19
CA LEU A 77 0.50 7.34 6.06
C LEU A 77 0.66 8.66 5.30
N LYS A 78 1.14 8.64 4.04
CA LYS A 78 1.20 9.83 3.18
C LYS A 78 -0.20 10.40 2.91
N TRP A 79 -1.15 9.53 2.59
CA TRP A 79 -2.55 9.92 2.38
C TRP A 79 -3.16 10.50 3.67
N PHE A 80 -2.94 9.85 4.81
CA PHE A 80 -3.41 10.36 6.10
C PHE A 80 -2.83 11.74 6.41
N GLY A 81 -1.52 11.91 6.19
CA GLY A 81 -0.85 13.19 6.34
C GLY A 81 -1.44 14.27 5.43
N HIS A 82 -1.70 13.92 4.17
CA HIS A 82 -2.39 14.80 3.23
C HIS A 82 -3.76 15.24 3.77
N VAL A 83 -4.59 14.28 4.20
CA VAL A 83 -5.94 14.56 4.71
C VAL A 83 -5.91 15.43 5.96
N GLN A 84 -4.98 15.21 6.87
CA GLN A 84 -4.86 15.99 8.10
C GLN A 84 -4.39 17.44 7.89
N ARG A 85 -3.63 17.70 6.82
CA ARG A 85 -3.26 19.07 6.40
C ARG A 85 -4.39 19.81 5.69
N ARG A 86 -5.46 19.13 5.26
CA ARG A 86 -6.64 19.79 4.66
C ARG A 86 -7.53 20.43 5.73
N ASP A 87 -8.40 21.34 5.31
CA ASP A 87 -9.41 21.99 6.17
C ASP A 87 -10.30 20.95 6.89
N MET A 88 -10.86 21.31 8.06
CA MET A 88 -11.82 20.49 8.78
C MET A 88 -13.10 20.19 7.98
N GLY A 89 -13.50 21.09 7.07
CA GLY A 89 -14.62 20.90 6.15
C GLY A 89 -14.34 19.92 5.01
N TYR A 90 -13.09 19.48 4.83
CA TYR A 90 -12.74 18.48 3.81
C TYR A 90 -13.42 17.14 4.14
N ILE A 91 -14.16 16.60 3.16
CA ILE A 91 -15.03 15.43 3.35
C ILE A 91 -14.26 14.25 3.95
N SER A 92 -13.08 13.91 3.43
CA SER A 92 -12.29 12.80 3.95
C SER A 92 -11.82 13.03 5.39
N ARG A 93 -11.50 14.28 5.75
CA ARG A 93 -11.10 14.63 7.12
C ARG A 93 -12.27 14.51 8.10
N ARG A 94 -13.47 14.91 7.66
CA ARG A 94 -14.71 14.73 8.42
C ARG A 94 -15.06 13.26 8.55
N MET A 95 -14.98 12.48 7.48
CA MET A 95 -15.26 11.04 7.45
C MET A 95 -14.38 10.26 8.44
N LEU A 96 -13.09 10.59 8.56
CA LEU A 96 -12.18 9.95 9.53
C LEU A 96 -12.61 10.16 10.99
N ARG A 97 -13.36 11.23 11.29
CA ARG A 97 -13.84 11.57 12.64
C ARG A 97 -15.28 11.16 12.89
N MET A 98 -16.00 10.71 11.86
CA MET A 98 -17.38 10.30 12.00
C MET A 98 -17.46 8.95 12.71
N GLU A 99 -18.31 8.89 13.72
CA GLU A 99 -18.70 7.61 14.31
C GLU A 99 -19.74 6.95 13.40
N THR A 100 -19.37 5.81 12.81
CA THR A 100 -20.32 4.99 12.06
C THR A 100 -21.18 4.20 13.06
N PRO A 101 -22.52 4.22 12.93
CA PRO A 101 -23.39 3.38 13.76
C PRO A 101 -23.04 1.88 13.56
N GLY A 102 -22.93 1.14 14.66
CA GLY A 102 -22.51 -0.27 14.69
C GLY A 102 -21.07 -0.50 15.16
N ARG A 103 -20.63 -1.77 15.14
CA ARG A 103 -19.26 -2.18 15.52
C ARG A 103 -18.51 -2.75 14.31
N PRO A 104 -17.88 -1.90 13.48
CA PRO A 104 -16.97 -2.36 12.44
C PRO A 104 -15.86 -3.22 13.07
N ARG A 105 -15.51 -4.36 12.46
CA ARG A 105 -14.44 -5.25 12.96
C ARG A 105 -13.05 -4.59 12.96
N ARG A 106 -12.80 -3.62 12.07
CA ARG A 106 -11.54 -2.85 11.99
C ARG A 106 -11.79 -1.52 11.27
N ARG A 107 -11.43 -0.38 11.88
CA ARG A 107 -11.57 0.95 11.26
C ARG A 107 -10.25 1.36 10.60
N LEU A 108 -10.33 2.25 9.61
CA LEU A 108 -9.12 2.80 8.95
C LEU A 108 -8.19 3.49 9.97
N MET A 109 -8.76 4.24 10.91
CA MET A 109 -7.99 4.90 11.98
C MET A 109 -7.26 3.91 12.90
N ASP A 110 -7.80 2.70 13.11
CA ASP A 110 -7.13 1.67 13.91
C ASP A 110 -5.87 1.21 13.18
N VAL A 111 -5.98 0.96 11.87
CA VAL A 111 -4.84 0.55 11.01
C VAL A 111 -3.79 1.66 10.91
N VAL A 112 -4.22 2.91 10.72
CA VAL A 112 -3.29 4.06 10.69
C VAL A 112 -2.52 4.18 12.01
N ARG A 113 -3.17 3.96 13.15
CA ARG A 113 -2.50 4.00 14.46
C ARG A 113 -1.49 2.87 14.62
N GLU A 114 -1.82 1.65 14.17
CA GLU A 114 -0.87 0.54 14.15
C GLU A 114 0.34 0.85 13.25
N ASP A 115 0.11 1.41 12.06
CA ASP A 115 1.18 1.79 11.14
C ASP A 115 2.10 2.86 11.71
N MET A 116 1.53 3.86 12.38
CA MET A 116 2.28 4.89 13.10
C MET A 116 3.17 4.28 14.19
N GLN A 117 2.66 3.29 14.93
CA GLN A 117 3.46 2.57 15.93
C GLN A 117 4.60 1.78 15.31
N VAL A 118 4.38 1.13 14.16
CA VAL A 118 5.42 0.37 13.45
C VAL A 118 6.53 1.30 12.94
N VAL A 119 6.17 2.48 12.42
CA VAL A 119 7.13 3.45 11.87
C VAL A 119 7.74 4.35 12.95
N GLY A 120 7.11 4.46 14.12
CA GLY A 120 7.58 5.28 15.23
C GLY A 120 7.19 6.77 15.13
N VAL A 121 6.14 7.10 14.37
CA VAL A 121 5.65 8.47 14.17
C VAL A 121 4.39 8.74 15.00
N LYS A 122 4.15 10.01 15.35
CA LYS A 122 2.98 10.47 16.11
C LYS A 122 2.06 11.33 15.25
N GLU A 123 0.80 11.44 15.65
CA GLU A 123 -0.17 12.33 14.97
C GLU A 123 0.25 13.82 15.00
N ALA A 124 1.10 14.22 15.94
CA ALA A 124 1.65 15.58 16.03
C ALA A 124 2.59 15.91 14.86
N ASP A 125 3.32 14.92 14.35
CA ASP A 125 4.32 15.04 13.28
C ASP A 125 3.67 15.34 11.91
N VAL A 126 2.34 15.37 11.87
CA VAL A 126 1.56 15.60 10.64
C VAL A 126 1.37 17.10 10.34
N LYS A 127 1.61 17.97 11.32
CA LYS A 127 1.31 19.41 11.27
C LYS A 127 2.48 20.31 10.90
N ASP A 128 3.66 19.77 10.62
CA ASP A 128 4.81 20.54 10.15
C ASP A 128 4.63 21.08 8.73
#